data_AF-A0A8J3QCA7-F1
#
_entry.id   AF-A0A8J3QCA7-F1
#
_cell.length_a   1.000
_cell.length_b   1.000
_cell.length_c   1.000
_cell.angle_alpha   90.00
_cell.angle_beta   90.00
_cell.angle_gamma   90.00
#
_symmetry.space_group_name_H-M   'P 1'
#
loop_
_entity.id
_entity.type
_entity.pdbx_description
1 polymer ?
#
loop_
_entity_poly.entity_id
_entity_poly.type
_entity_poly.pdbx_seq_one_letter_code
_entity_poly.pdbx_strand_id
1 'polypeptide(L)'
;MTSTTKKYYGKYRATVLNNVDPMQIGRIQVIVPDVSAVVPTSWAMPCLPISGINNGVFAVPAIGAGVWVEFEQGNPDHPIWVGGYWGLAAETPALSHAVPPGVPGMTMQTTTLNAVVINDAPGVGGVTIFCRGIPMIAVTDAGISIMNGKGAVITLAGPAISMVGTPVDINVGGLTVT
;
A
#
# COMPACT_ATOMS: atom_id res chain seq x y z
N MET A 1 48.82 3.93 5.31
CA MET A 1 48.03 4.57 4.23
C MET A 1 46.57 4.35 4.56
N THR A 2 45.87 5.36 5.07
CA THR A 2 44.43 5.25 5.30
C THR A 2 43.76 5.22 3.94
N SER A 3 43.32 4.02 3.51
CA SER A 3 42.43 3.90 2.37
C SER A 3 41.19 4.72 2.69
N THR A 4 41.03 5.87 2.04
CA THR A 4 39.81 6.67 2.14
C THR A 4 38.70 5.85 1.49
N THR A 5 37.95 5.11 2.30
CA THR A 5 36.79 4.35 1.86
C THR A 5 35.87 5.26 1.07
N LYS A 6 35.59 4.90 -0.18
CA LYS A 6 34.74 5.67 -1.09
C LYS A 6 33.38 5.91 -0.42
N LYS A 7 32.96 7.17 -0.38
CA LYS A 7 31.67 7.58 0.16
C LYS A 7 30.63 7.70 -0.95
N TYR A 8 29.39 7.32 -0.65
CA TYR A 8 28.27 7.30 -1.57
C TYR A 8 27.15 8.18 -1.04
N TYR A 9 27.05 9.39 -1.57
CA TYR A 9 26.04 10.38 -1.16
C TYR A 9 24.91 10.45 -2.17
N GLY A 10 23.69 10.67 -1.66
CA GLY A 10 22.48 10.76 -2.49
C GLY A 10 21.69 9.46 -2.54
N LYS A 11 20.74 9.41 -3.47
CA LYS A 11 19.82 8.28 -3.66
C LYS A 11 20.26 7.40 -4.81
N TYR A 12 20.24 6.09 -4.59
CA TYR A 12 20.60 5.06 -5.55
C TYR A 12 19.41 4.15 -5.82
N ARG A 13 19.23 3.75 -7.08
CA ARG A 13 18.20 2.76 -7.42
C ARG A 13 18.65 1.39 -6.96
N ALA A 14 17.72 0.65 -6.35
CA ALA A 14 17.95 -0.70 -5.93
C ALA A 14 16.74 -1.58 -6.22
N THR A 15 16.99 -2.89 -6.22
CA THR A 15 15.95 -3.91 -6.33
C THR A 15 15.98 -4.79 -5.08
N VAL A 16 14.81 -5.03 -4.48
CA VAL A 16 14.66 -5.88 -3.31
C VAL A 16 14.96 -7.34 -3.66
N LEU A 17 15.93 -7.93 -2.97
CA LEU A 17 16.29 -9.34 -3.12
C LEU A 17 15.69 -10.21 -2.01
N ASN A 18 15.65 -9.68 -0.78
CA ASN A 18 15.13 -10.39 0.38
C ASN A 18 14.46 -9.39 1.34
N ASN A 19 13.27 -9.74 1.82
CA ASN A 19 12.51 -8.96 2.78
C ASN A 19 12.11 -9.76 4.03
N VAL A 20 12.63 -10.98 4.19
CA VAL A 20 12.40 -11.83 5.36
C VAL A 20 13.40 -11.44 6.45
N ASP A 21 13.15 -10.31 7.12
CA ASP A 21 14.01 -9.77 8.18
C ASP A 21 13.90 -10.60 9.48
N PRO A 22 14.98 -11.27 9.93
CA PRO A 22 14.97 -12.04 11.17
C PRO A 22 14.72 -11.20 12.42
N MET A 23 15.02 -9.90 12.38
CA MET A 23 14.78 -8.99 13.51
C MET A 23 13.38 -8.39 13.49
N GLN A 24 12.59 -8.60 12.41
CA GLN A 24 11.24 -8.08 12.26
C GLN A 24 11.12 -6.56 12.46
N ILE A 25 12.15 -5.79 12.08
CA ILE A 25 12.17 -4.32 12.18
C ILE A 25 12.05 -3.65 10.80
N GLY A 26 11.71 -4.40 9.76
CA GLY A 26 11.43 -3.87 8.42
C GLY A 26 12.66 -3.65 7.55
N ARG A 27 13.76 -4.36 7.84
CA ARG A 27 14.95 -4.31 6.98
C ARG A 27 14.75 -5.12 5.71
N ILE A 28 15.50 -4.76 4.67
CA ILE A 28 15.55 -5.49 3.40
C ILE A 28 16.99 -5.66 2.94
N GLN A 29 17.26 -6.70 2.16
CA GLN A 29 18.49 -6.79 1.38
C GLN A 29 18.18 -6.43 -0.07
N VAL A 30 19.04 -5.59 -0.65
CA VAL A 30 18.85 -5.07 -2.00
C VAL A 30 20.10 -5.27 -2.84
N ILE A 31 19.96 -5.18 -4.16
CA ILE A 31 21.08 -4.99 -5.08
C ILE A 31 21.07 -3.54 -5.52
N VAL A 32 22.23 -2.86 -5.38
CA VAL A 32 22.45 -1.47 -5.80
C VAL A 32 23.52 -1.47 -6.90
N PRO A 33 23.13 -1.54 -8.19
CA PRO A 33 24.08 -1.72 -9.30
C PRO A 33 25.20 -0.67 -9.32
N ASP A 34 24.88 0.58 -9.00
CA ASP A 34 25.82 1.71 -9.02
C ASP A 34 26.87 1.68 -7.88
N VAL A 35 26.71 0.80 -6.89
CA VAL A 35 27.56 0.71 -5.69
C VAL A 35 28.31 -0.61 -5.63
N SER A 36 27.59 -1.74 -5.71
CA SER A 36 28.14 -3.08 -5.50
C SER A 36 28.01 -4.00 -6.71
N ALA A 37 27.53 -3.49 -7.85
CA ALA A 37 27.27 -4.16 -9.13
C ALA A 37 26.35 -5.39 -9.05
N VAL A 38 26.76 -6.46 -8.36
CA VAL A 38 26.07 -7.76 -8.29
C VAL A 38 25.91 -8.26 -6.85
N VAL A 39 26.69 -7.74 -5.89
CA VAL A 39 26.66 -8.22 -4.50
C VAL A 39 25.52 -7.54 -3.73
N PRO A 40 24.63 -8.30 -3.06
CA PRO A 40 23.61 -7.71 -2.21
C PRO A 40 24.22 -6.89 -1.08
N THR A 41 23.54 -5.83 -0.67
CA THR A 41 23.96 -5.04 0.48
C THR A 41 23.82 -5.84 1.78
N SER A 42 24.42 -5.32 2.86
CA SER A 42 23.95 -5.64 4.21
C SER A 42 22.46 -5.27 4.37
N TRP A 43 21.84 -5.69 5.48
CA TRP A 43 20.44 -5.35 5.78
C TRP A 43 20.24 -3.84 5.83
N ALA A 44 19.47 -3.30 4.89
CA ALA A 44 19.15 -1.89 4.81
C ALA A 44 18.10 -1.50 5.86
N MET A 45 18.42 -0.48 6.65
CA MET A 45 17.50 0.08 7.65
C MET A 45 16.34 0.82 6.97
N PRO A 46 15.12 0.71 7.48
CA PRO A 46 13.99 1.42 6.90
C PRO A 46 13.96 2.89 7.32
N CYS A 47 13.67 3.79 6.38
CA CYS A 47 13.28 5.17 6.64
C CYS A 47 11.76 5.31 6.44
N LEU A 48 10.99 4.88 7.46
CA LEU A 48 9.53 4.87 7.42
C LEU A 48 8.95 6.26 7.76
N PRO A 49 7.76 6.60 7.23
CA PRO A 49 7.16 7.92 7.48
C PRO A 49 6.76 8.14 8.95
N ILE A 50 6.38 7.09 9.68
CA ILE A 50 6.02 7.15 11.10
C ILE A 50 6.54 5.89 11.79
N SER A 51 7.22 6.06 12.93
CA SER A 51 7.69 4.98 13.80
C SER A 51 7.53 5.34 15.29
N GLY A 52 7.59 4.35 16.17
CA GLY A 52 7.42 4.53 17.62
C GLY A 52 6.97 3.23 18.30
N ILE A 53 6.93 3.24 19.64
CA ILE A 53 6.44 2.09 20.42
C ILE A 53 4.96 1.88 20.10
N ASN A 54 4.60 0.72 19.53
CA ASN A 54 3.23 0.36 19.12
C ASN A 54 2.53 1.40 18.23
N ASN A 55 3.27 2.15 17.41
CA ASN A 55 2.74 3.20 16.55
C ASN A 55 3.58 3.33 15.27
N GLY A 56 2.92 3.48 14.11
CA GLY A 56 3.60 3.79 12.86
C GLY A 56 2.98 3.16 11.62
N VAL A 57 3.69 3.30 10.49
CA VAL A 57 3.35 2.69 9.21
C VAL A 57 4.39 1.62 8.89
N PHE A 58 4.01 0.35 9.00
CA PHE A 58 4.89 -0.78 8.73
C PHE A 58 4.55 -1.40 7.37
N ALA A 59 5.19 -0.90 6.30
CA ALA A 59 4.97 -1.36 4.94
C ALA A 59 6.30 -1.76 4.30
N VAL A 60 6.58 -3.07 4.26
CA VAL A 60 7.83 -3.61 3.69
C VAL A 60 7.63 -3.93 2.20
N PRO A 61 8.48 -3.41 1.30
CA PRO A 61 8.41 -3.74 -0.13
C PRO A 61 8.52 -5.25 -0.40
N ALA A 62 7.84 -5.70 -1.46
CA ALA A 62 7.94 -7.09 -1.93
C ALA A 62 9.31 -7.37 -2.59
N ILE A 63 9.72 -8.64 -2.61
CA ILE A 63 10.88 -9.08 -3.41
C ILE A 63 10.64 -8.70 -4.88
N GLY A 64 11.68 -8.15 -5.53
CA GLY A 64 11.62 -7.64 -6.90
C GLY A 64 11.17 -6.17 -7.01
N ALA A 65 10.67 -5.55 -5.94
CA ALA A 65 10.26 -4.14 -5.99
C ALA A 65 11.46 -3.20 -6.18
N GLY A 66 11.24 -2.10 -6.90
CA GLY A 66 12.18 -0.99 -7.00
C GLY A 66 12.14 -0.11 -5.76
N VAL A 67 13.30 0.16 -5.15
CA VAL A 67 13.43 1.05 -3.99
C VAL A 67 14.58 2.05 -4.15
N TRP A 68 14.45 3.20 -3.50
CA TRP A 68 15.55 4.14 -3.34
C TRP A 68 16.35 3.81 -2.08
N VAL A 69 17.67 3.80 -2.22
CA VAL A 69 18.60 3.51 -1.13
C VAL A 69 19.56 4.68 -0.94
N GLU A 70 19.83 4.97 0.32
CA GLU A 70 20.85 5.90 0.80
C GLU A 70 21.80 5.13 1.72
N PHE A 71 22.85 5.82 2.18
CA PHE A 71 23.88 5.22 3.02
C PHE A 71 24.19 6.15 4.19
N GLU A 72 24.17 5.62 5.42
CA GLU A 72 24.46 6.42 6.62
C GLU A 72 25.84 7.05 6.51
N GLN A 73 25.90 8.38 6.49
CA GLN A 73 27.14 9.14 6.31
C GLN A 73 27.95 8.71 5.06
N GLY A 74 27.22 8.26 4.02
CA GLY A 74 27.77 7.72 2.78
C GLY A 74 28.52 6.41 2.91
N ASN A 75 28.36 5.66 4.01
CA ASN A 75 29.01 4.36 4.19
C ASN A 75 28.20 3.22 3.53
N PRO A 76 28.74 2.54 2.50
CA PRO A 76 28.04 1.45 1.81
C PRO A 76 27.69 0.26 2.71
N ASP A 77 28.38 0.10 3.85
CA ASP A 77 28.10 -0.97 4.83
C ASP A 77 26.85 -0.68 5.70
N HIS A 78 26.34 0.55 5.68
CA HIS A 78 25.15 1.00 6.42
C HIS A 78 24.06 1.55 5.47
N PRO A 79 23.42 0.68 4.67
CA PRO A 79 22.36 1.09 3.76
C PRO A 79 21.07 1.45 4.51
N ILE A 80 20.31 2.39 3.93
CA ILE A 80 18.98 2.81 4.35
C ILE A 80 18.06 2.76 3.13
N TRP A 81 16.88 2.18 3.23
CA TRP A 81 15.86 2.27 2.16
C TRP A 81 14.83 3.34 2.50
N VAL A 82 14.52 4.22 1.54
CA VAL A 82 13.81 5.49 1.78
C VAL A 82 12.51 5.62 0.97
N GLY A 83 12.09 4.56 0.30
CA GLY A 83 10.82 4.49 -0.41
C GLY A 83 10.87 3.60 -1.65
N GLY A 84 9.70 3.28 -2.19
CA GLY A 84 9.55 2.53 -3.44
C GLY A 84 9.47 3.44 -4.65
N TYR A 85 9.69 2.88 -5.84
CA TYR A 85 9.32 3.49 -7.11
C TYR A 85 8.73 2.41 -8.03
N TRP A 86 7.89 2.85 -8.97
CA TRP A 86 7.39 2.00 -10.04
C TRP A 86 8.18 2.27 -11.31
N GLY A 87 8.71 1.22 -11.92
CA GLY A 87 9.35 1.29 -13.23
C GLY A 87 8.34 1.19 -14.37
N LEU A 88 7.21 0.51 -14.13
CA LEU A 88 6.17 0.24 -15.11
C LEU A 88 4.78 0.58 -14.56
N ALA A 89 3.86 0.95 -15.44
CA ALA A 89 2.47 1.21 -15.05
C ALA A 89 1.80 -0.03 -14.41
N ALA A 90 2.14 -1.22 -14.88
CA ALA A 90 1.63 -2.49 -14.35
C ALA A 90 2.04 -2.79 -12.90
N GLU A 91 3.06 -2.10 -12.36
CA GLU A 91 3.52 -2.27 -10.98
C GLU A 91 2.76 -1.37 -10.00
N THR A 92 2.05 -0.35 -10.52
CA THR A 92 1.22 0.52 -9.68
C THR A 92 0.01 -0.24 -9.11
N PRO A 93 -0.55 0.19 -7.97
CA PRO A 93 -1.79 -0.39 -7.46
C PRO A 93 -2.88 -0.47 -8.52
N ALA A 94 -3.39 -1.67 -8.80
CA ALA A 94 -4.44 -1.86 -9.80
C ALA A 94 -5.65 -0.92 -9.61
N LEU A 95 -6.08 -0.69 -8.37
CA LEU A 95 -7.21 0.20 -8.06
C LEU A 95 -6.87 1.70 -8.18
N SER A 96 -5.59 2.10 -8.28
CA SER A 96 -5.27 3.51 -8.56
C SER A 96 -5.71 3.92 -9.96
N HIS A 97 -5.89 2.96 -10.88
CA HIS A 97 -6.44 3.23 -12.21
C HIS A 97 -7.96 3.52 -12.22
N ALA A 98 -8.65 3.35 -11.08
CA ALA A 98 -10.02 3.84 -10.93
C ALA A 98 -10.08 5.37 -10.83
N VAL A 99 -8.95 6.01 -10.51
CA VAL A 99 -8.79 7.48 -10.53
C VAL A 99 -8.25 7.88 -11.91
N PRO A 100 -8.99 8.66 -12.71
CA PRO A 100 -8.49 9.12 -13.99
C PRO A 100 -7.22 9.98 -13.85
N PRO A 101 -6.25 9.90 -14.79
CA PRO A 101 -5.09 10.78 -14.77
C PRO A 101 -5.48 12.26 -14.73
N GLY A 102 -4.84 13.03 -13.85
CA GLY A 102 -5.14 14.45 -13.64
C GLY A 102 -6.19 14.73 -12.56
N VAL A 103 -6.87 13.69 -12.07
CA VAL A 103 -7.75 13.77 -10.90
C VAL A 103 -6.96 13.42 -9.64
N PRO A 104 -7.09 14.19 -8.54
CA PRO A 104 -6.50 13.81 -7.27
C PRO A 104 -7.06 12.49 -6.74
N GLY A 105 -6.18 11.61 -6.29
CA GLY A 105 -6.57 10.37 -5.66
C GLY A 105 -5.40 9.71 -4.94
N MET A 106 -5.74 8.87 -3.96
CA MET A 106 -4.79 8.16 -3.12
C MET A 106 -5.22 6.70 -3.04
N THR A 107 -4.30 5.77 -3.25
CA THR A 107 -4.58 4.33 -3.15
C THR A 107 -3.50 3.65 -2.34
N MET A 108 -3.93 2.99 -1.27
CA MET A 108 -3.11 2.03 -0.54
C MET A 108 -3.66 0.65 -0.85
N GLN A 109 -2.83 -0.24 -1.37
CA GLN A 109 -3.29 -1.55 -1.84
C GLN A 109 -2.23 -2.63 -1.59
N THR A 110 -2.70 -3.80 -1.15
CA THR A 110 -1.91 -5.04 -1.12
C THR A 110 -2.03 -5.81 -2.43
N THR A 111 -1.12 -6.75 -2.70
CA THR A 111 -1.11 -7.56 -3.93
C THR A 111 -2.40 -8.36 -4.17
N THR A 112 -3.16 -8.66 -3.11
CA THR A 112 -4.44 -9.38 -3.18
C THR A 112 -5.66 -8.46 -3.23
N LEU A 113 -5.47 -7.17 -3.52
CA LEU A 113 -6.53 -6.16 -3.68
C LEU A 113 -7.31 -5.81 -2.39
N ASN A 114 -6.71 -5.99 -1.20
CA ASN A 114 -7.20 -5.26 -0.02
C ASN A 114 -6.68 -3.84 -0.12
N ALA A 115 -7.57 -2.86 -0.05
CA ALA A 115 -7.23 -1.48 -0.36
C ALA A 115 -8.08 -0.45 0.36
N VAL A 116 -7.53 0.76 0.48
CA VAL A 116 -8.25 1.99 0.75
C VAL A 116 -7.98 2.93 -0.42
N VAL A 117 -9.05 3.41 -1.06
CA VAL A 117 -9.01 4.28 -2.23
C VAL A 117 -9.78 5.55 -1.92
N ILE A 118 -9.11 6.69 -2.11
CA ILE A 118 -9.69 8.03 -2.07
C ILE A 118 -9.65 8.58 -3.49
N ASN A 119 -10.78 9.06 -3.99
CA ASN A 119 -10.94 9.50 -5.36
C ASN A 119 -11.76 10.79 -5.43
N ASP A 120 -11.26 11.82 -6.12
CA ASP A 120 -11.99 13.09 -6.31
C ASP A 120 -12.69 13.16 -7.69
N ALA A 121 -12.86 12.03 -8.39
CA ALA A 121 -13.53 11.99 -9.68
C ALA A 121 -15.01 12.41 -9.57
N PRO A 122 -15.50 13.35 -10.39
CA PRO A 122 -16.90 13.78 -10.32
C PRO A 122 -17.89 12.63 -10.49
N GLY A 123 -18.87 12.52 -9.57
CA GLY A 123 -19.95 11.53 -9.60
C GLY A 123 -19.59 10.11 -9.15
N VAL A 124 -18.29 9.78 -9.04
CA VAL A 124 -17.78 8.47 -8.55
C VAL A 124 -16.88 8.64 -7.33
N GLY A 125 -16.57 9.89 -6.98
CA GLY A 125 -15.63 10.25 -5.93
C GLY A 125 -16.09 9.85 -4.54
N GLY A 126 -15.13 9.87 -3.61
CA GLY A 126 -15.30 9.46 -2.22
C GLY A 126 -14.21 8.51 -1.74
N VAL A 127 -14.53 7.76 -0.70
CA VAL A 127 -13.62 6.83 -0.01
C VAL A 127 -14.19 5.43 -0.09
N THR A 128 -13.42 4.49 -0.63
CA THR A 128 -13.80 3.08 -0.71
C THR A 128 -12.75 2.19 -0.04
N ILE A 129 -13.22 1.29 0.81
CA ILE A 129 -12.41 0.25 1.45
C ILE A 129 -12.76 -1.08 0.79
N PHE A 130 -11.79 -1.73 0.18
CA PHE A 130 -11.94 -3.01 -0.50
C PHE A 130 -11.33 -4.16 0.29
N CYS A 131 -12.02 -5.28 0.31
CA CYS A 131 -11.50 -6.59 0.64
C CYS A 131 -11.42 -7.41 -0.64
N ARG A 132 -10.20 -7.68 -1.11
CA ARG A 132 -9.94 -8.45 -2.35
C ARG A 132 -10.73 -7.95 -3.58
N GLY A 133 -10.87 -6.63 -3.71
CA GLY A 133 -11.46 -5.96 -4.86
C GLY A 133 -12.99 -5.99 -4.98
N ILE A 134 -13.71 -6.93 -4.36
CA ILE A 134 -15.18 -7.02 -4.50
C ILE A 134 -15.89 -6.59 -3.20
N PRO A 135 -15.86 -7.36 -2.09
CA PRO A 135 -16.46 -6.88 -0.85
C PRO A 135 -15.92 -5.51 -0.47
N MET A 136 -16.81 -4.56 -0.18
CA MET A 136 -16.41 -3.18 0.05
C MET A 136 -17.35 -2.40 0.96
N ILE A 137 -16.80 -1.32 1.50
CA ILE A 137 -17.53 -0.21 2.11
C ILE A 137 -17.17 1.03 1.30
N ALA A 138 -18.16 1.69 0.71
CA ALA A 138 -17.95 2.89 -0.09
C ALA A 138 -18.76 4.06 0.47
N VAL A 139 -18.11 5.20 0.66
CA VAL A 139 -18.74 6.49 0.98
C VAL A 139 -18.49 7.39 -0.22
N THR A 140 -19.53 7.72 -0.95
CA THR A 140 -19.46 8.46 -2.21
C THR A 140 -20.48 9.58 -2.24
N ASP A 141 -20.37 10.49 -3.21
CA ASP A 141 -21.38 11.54 -3.42
C ASP A 141 -22.78 10.98 -3.70
N ALA A 142 -22.86 9.77 -4.29
CA ALA A 142 -24.13 9.08 -4.55
C ALA A 142 -24.76 8.48 -3.29
N GLY A 143 -23.99 8.31 -2.21
CA GLY A 143 -24.42 7.67 -0.98
C GLY A 143 -23.38 6.74 -0.37
N ILE A 144 -23.82 5.97 0.63
CA ILE A 144 -22.98 5.02 1.37
C ILE A 144 -23.43 3.60 1.02
N SER A 145 -22.50 2.70 0.73
CA SER A 145 -22.80 1.29 0.47
C SER A 145 -21.87 0.34 1.22
N ILE A 146 -22.42 -0.80 1.64
CA ILE A 146 -21.69 -1.93 2.22
C ILE A 146 -22.11 -3.16 1.43
N MET A 147 -21.16 -3.87 0.83
CA MET A 147 -21.45 -5.08 0.08
C MET A 147 -20.47 -6.21 0.38
N ASN A 148 -20.99 -7.44 0.45
CA ASN A 148 -20.18 -8.63 0.72
C ASN A 148 -19.70 -9.35 -0.56
N GLY A 149 -20.09 -8.89 -1.74
CA GLY A 149 -19.78 -9.53 -3.02
C GLY A 149 -20.49 -10.87 -3.25
N LYS A 150 -21.45 -11.24 -2.39
CA LYS A 150 -22.22 -12.49 -2.41
C LYS A 150 -23.73 -12.25 -2.47
N GLY A 151 -24.14 -11.08 -2.96
CA GLY A 151 -25.54 -10.69 -3.13
C GLY A 151 -26.17 -9.94 -1.95
N ALA A 152 -25.48 -9.80 -0.80
CA ALA A 152 -25.97 -8.96 0.29
C ALA A 152 -25.38 -7.55 0.21
N VAL A 153 -26.25 -6.54 0.24
CA VAL A 153 -25.90 -5.13 0.10
C VAL A 153 -26.75 -4.27 1.02
N ILE A 154 -26.15 -3.26 1.65
CA ILE A 154 -26.85 -2.17 2.34
C ILE A 154 -26.45 -0.86 1.66
N THR A 155 -27.43 -0.05 1.26
CA THR A 155 -27.21 1.22 0.58
C THR A 155 -28.02 2.33 1.24
N LEU A 156 -27.38 3.46 1.53
CA LEU A 156 -28.00 4.69 1.97
C LEU A 156 -27.87 5.70 0.82
N ALA A 157 -29.00 6.12 0.25
CA ALA A 157 -29.03 7.06 -0.86
C ALA A 157 -30.20 8.05 -0.67
N GLY A 158 -29.88 9.35 -0.62
CA GLY A 158 -30.86 10.37 -0.24
C GLY A 158 -31.51 10.05 1.11
N PRO A 159 -32.86 10.10 1.24
CA PRO A 159 -33.56 9.76 2.48
C PRO A 159 -33.80 8.26 2.68
N ALA A 160 -33.41 7.41 1.72
CA ALA A 160 -33.77 5.99 1.70
C ALA A 160 -32.63 5.08 2.16
N ILE A 161 -33.01 3.98 2.83
CA ILE A 161 -32.15 2.85 3.14
C ILE A 161 -32.67 1.64 2.37
N SER A 162 -31.80 1.02 1.57
CA SER A 162 -32.08 -0.23 0.85
C SER A 162 -31.22 -1.34 1.44
N MET A 163 -31.84 -2.48 1.75
CA MET A 163 -31.17 -3.69 2.21
C MET A 163 -31.56 -4.83 1.27
N VAL A 164 -30.56 -5.43 0.64
CA VAL A 164 -30.72 -6.55 -0.29
C VAL A 164 -30.02 -7.76 0.30
N GLY A 165 -30.71 -8.90 0.29
CA GLY A 165 -30.24 -10.16 0.84
C GLY A 165 -31.43 -11.06 1.17
N THR A 166 -31.20 -12.36 1.29
CA THR A 166 -32.26 -13.31 1.67
C THR A 166 -31.65 -14.38 2.58
N PRO A 167 -32.11 -14.49 3.85
CA PRO A 167 -33.08 -13.63 4.55
C PRO A 167 -32.48 -12.26 4.95
N VAL A 168 -33.35 -11.26 5.18
CA VAL A 168 -32.99 -10.05 5.95
C VAL A 168 -33.49 -10.23 7.38
N ASP A 169 -32.54 -10.35 8.32
CA ASP A 169 -32.81 -10.43 9.76
C ASP A 169 -32.26 -9.18 10.45
N ILE A 170 -33.12 -8.45 11.14
CA ILE A 170 -32.78 -7.27 11.92
C ILE A 170 -33.15 -7.51 13.38
N ASN A 171 -32.20 -7.23 14.28
CA ASN A 171 -32.38 -7.33 15.73
C ASN A 171 -32.75 -8.74 16.21
N VAL A 172 -32.08 -9.78 15.69
CA VAL A 172 -32.30 -11.19 16.09
C VAL A 172 -33.77 -11.61 15.89
N GLY A 173 -34.33 -11.27 14.74
CA GLY A 173 -35.70 -11.58 14.34
C GLY A 173 -36.73 -10.49 14.65
N GLY A 174 -36.32 -9.33 15.16
CA GLY A 174 -37.21 -8.18 15.38
C GLY A 174 -37.90 -7.68 14.09
N LEU A 175 -37.25 -7.85 12.94
CA LEU A 175 -37.87 -7.81 11.62
C LEU A 175 -37.22 -8.88 10.74
N THR A 176 -38.01 -9.83 10.25
CA THR A 176 -37.56 -10.89 9.33
C THR A 176 -38.34 -10.77 8.03
N VAL A 177 -37.65 -10.57 6.91
CA VAL A 177 -38.21 -10.64 5.56
C VAL A 177 -37.56 -11.83 4.84
N THR A 178 -38.36 -12.85 4.55
CA THR A 178 -37.98 -14.12 3.89
C THR A 178 -38.37 -14.13 2.43
#